data_AF-A0A838S3R6-F1
#
_entry.id   AF-A0A838S3R6-F1
#
_cell.length_a   1.000
_cell.length_b   1.000
_cell.length_c   1.000
_cell.angle_alpha   90.00
_cell.angle_beta   90.00
_cell.angle_gamma   90.00
#
_symmetry.space_group_name_H-M   'P 1'
#
loop_
_entity.id
_entity.type
_entity.pdbx_description
1 polymer ?
#
loop_
_entity_poly.entity_id
_entity_poly.type
_entity_poly.pdbx_seq_one_letter_code
_entity_poly.pdbx_strand_id
1 'polypeptide(L)'
;LQDRYSLTAGSGHLDLTDLVVPDGRTASTTVAVSVGETKVFLPPDLDVGVVCRVATGEVSCLGERSSGFSVRAEVADDGADGPNGGRLVLDVHSGIGNVEVTRRG
;
A
#
# COMPACT_ATOMS: atom_id res chain seq x y z
N LEU A 1 -21.54 5.97 -29.77
CA LEU A 1 -21.86 4.78 -28.97
C LEU A 1 -20.54 4.18 -28.54
N GLN A 2 -20.30 3.89 -27.25
CA GLN A 2 -19.12 3.12 -26.87
C GLN A 2 -19.55 1.68 -26.64
N ASP A 3 -18.95 0.75 -27.39
CA ASP A 3 -19.43 -0.62 -27.51
C ASP A 3 -19.09 -1.50 -26.29
N ARG A 4 -18.32 -0.96 -25.33
CA ARG A 4 -18.13 -1.55 -24.01
C ARG A 4 -17.70 -0.52 -22.97
N TYR A 5 -18.49 -0.38 -21.91
CA TYR A 5 -18.14 0.34 -20.68
C TYR A 5 -17.96 -0.70 -19.58
N SER A 6 -16.78 -0.73 -18.95
CA SER A 6 -16.43 -1.68 -17.89
C SER A 6 -15.94 -0.89 -16.69
N LEU A 7 -16.75 -0.87 -15.63
CA LEU A 7 -16.38 -0.27 -14.35
C LEU A 7 -16.48 -1.33 -13.25
N THR A 8 -15.32 -1.87 -12.85
CA THR A 8 -15.23 -2.72 -11.65
C THR A 8 -14.86 -1.80 -10.49
N ALA A 9 -15.87 -1.35 -9.74
CA ALA A 9 -15.69 -0.52 -8.55
C ALA A 9 -15.67 -1.39 -7.28
N GLY A 10 -14.69 -1.19 -6.42
CA GLY A 10 -14.60 -1.92 -5.15
C GLY A 10 -13.54 -1.33 -4.21
N SER A 11 -13.64 -1.65 -2.93
CA SER A 11 -12.60 -1.31 -1.94
C SER A 11 -11.72 -2.52 -1.65
N GLY A 12 -10.40 -2.33 -1.64
CA GLY A 12 -9.43 -3.33 -1.21
C GLY A 12 -8.90 -2.98 0.17
N HIS A 13 -9.29 -3.74 1.19
CA HIS A 13 -8.74 -3.58 2.54
C HIS A 13 -7.84 -4.78 2.85
N LEU A 14 -6.56 -4.53 3.12
CA LEU A 14 -5.61 -5.53 3.58
C LEU A 14 -5.15 -5.16 4.99
N ASP A 15 -5.55 -5.97 5.96
CA ASP A 15 -5.10 -5.82 7.33
C ASP A 15 -3.92 -6.75 7.60
N LEU A 16 -2.74 -6.17 7.84
CA LEU A 16 -1.52 -6.88 8.19
C LEU A 16 -1.10 -6.59 9.63
N THR A 17 -1.93 -6.00 10.50
CA THR A 17 -1.48 -5.62 11.86
C THR A 17 -0.94 -6.79 12.68
N ASP A 18 -1.45 -7.99 12.44
CA ASP A 18 -1.01 -9.23 13.11
C ASP A 18 0.08 -9.99 12.33
N LEU A 19 0.60 -9.42 11.24
CA LEU A 19 1.65 -10.04 10.44
C LEU A 19 2.96 -10.08 11.22
N VAL A 20 3.47 -11.29 11.42
CA VAL A 20 4.81 -11.52 11.98
C VAL A 20 5.73 -12.03 10.87
N VAL A 21 6.80 -11.28 10.58
CA VAL A 21 7.89 -11.74 9.74
C VAL A 21 9.08 -12.05 10.66
N PRO A 22 9.64 -13.27 10.65
CA PRO A 22 10.78 -13.58 11.50
C PRO A 22 12.02 -12.75 11.13
N ASP A 23 12.87 -12.47 12.11
CA ASP A 23 14.11 -11.72 11.92
C ASP A 23 14.97 -12.27 10.78
N GLY A 24 15.49 -11.36 9.95
CA GLY A 24 16.29 -11.71 8.78
C GLY A 24 15.51 -12.38 7.65
N ARG A 25 14.18 -12.49 7.75
CA ARG A 25 13.31 -12.96 6.67
C ARG A 25 12.63 -11.78 5.99
N THR A 26 12.31 -12.00 4.72
CA THR A 26 11.55 -11.05 3.91
C THR A 26 10.27 -11.71 3.43
N ALA A 27 9.14 -11.06 3.67
CA ALA A 27 7.86 -11.35 3.04
C ALA A 27 7.59 -10.34 1.91
N SER A 28 6.82 -10.74 0.91
CA SER A 28 6.40 -9.84 -0.16
C SER A 28 4.92 -10.02 -0.48
N THR A 29 4.24 -8.92 -0.78
CA THR A 29 2.83 -8.95 -1.21
C THR A 29 2.51 -7.79 -2.15
N THR A 30 1.52 -8.02 -3.02
CA THR A 30 1.03 -7.03 -3.97
C THR A 30 -0.48 -6.85 -3.82
N VAL A 31 -0.93 -5.61 -3.75
CA VAL A 31 -2.34 -5.23 -3.74
C VAL A 31 -2.65 -4.46 -5.01
N ALA A 32 -3.68 -4.91 -5.73
CA ALA A 32 -4.08 -4.39 -7.03
C ALA A 32 -5.58 -4.11 -7.05
N VAL A 33 -5.97 -2.85 -7.27
CA VAL A 33 -7.39 -2.44 -7.39
C VAL A 33 -7.59 -1.65 -8.69
N SER A 34 -8.64 -1.94 -9.44
CA SER A 34 -8.89 -1.24 -10.71
C SER A 34 -9.51 0.15 -10.50
N VAL A 35 -10.62 0.22 -9.76
CA VAL A 35 -11.29 1.48 -9.41
C VAL A 35 -11.78 1.40 -7.97
N GLY A 36 -11.42 2.38 -7.16
CA GLY A 36 -11.89 2.52 -5.78
C GLY A 36 -10.77 2.81 -4.78
N GLU A 37 -11.04 2.49 -3.52
CA GLU A 37 -10.16 2.79 -2.40
C GLU A 37 -9.37 1.55 -1.99
N THR A 38 -8.06 1.73 -1.77
CA THR A 38 -7.19 0.70 -1.21
C THR A 38 -6.65 1.17 0.13
N LYS A 39 -6.85 0.38 1.18
CA LYS A 39 -6.32 0.61 2.52
C LYS A 39 -5.48 -0.56 2.97
N VAL A 40 -4.25 -0.28 3.39
CA VAL A 40 -3.35 -1.27 3.99
C VAL A 40 -2.95 -0.80 5.38
N PHE A 41 -3.16 -1.68 6.37
CA PHE A 41 -2.73 -1.46 7.74
C PHE A 41 -1.51 -2.34 8.04
N LEU A 42 -0.42 -1.72 8.48
CA LEU A 42 0.83 -2.39 8.83
C LEU A 42 0.99 -2.50 10.35
N PRO A 43 1.71 -3.53 10.85
CA PRO A 43 2.15 -3.58 12.24
C PRO A 43 2.97 -2.33 12.60
N PRO A 44 3.04 -1.94 13.88
CA PRO A 44 3.84 -0.79 14.31
C PRO A 44 5.35 -1.04 14.17
N ASP A 45 5.80 -2.28 14.34
CA ASP A 45 7.22 -2.66 14.51
C ASP A 45 7.82 -3.36 13.27
N LEU A 46 7.06 -3.53 12.19
CA LEU A 46 7.58 -4.28 11.04
C LEU A 46 8.42 -3.38 10.11
N ASP A 47 9.65 -3.78 9.78
CA ASP A 47 10.46 -3.12 8.74
C ASP A 47 9.76 -3.24 7.38
N VAL A 48 9.53 -2.13 6.69
CA VAL A 48 8.77 -2.12 5.43
C VAL A 48 9.49 -1.35 4.32
N GLY A 49 9.41 -1.90 3.11
CA GLY A 49 9.61 -1.16 1.86
C GLY A 49 8.29 -1.13 1.09
N VAL A 50 7.72 0.05 0.90
CA VAL A 50 6.41 0.24 0.29
C VAL A 50 6.51 1.04 -0.99
N VAL A 51 5.90 0.56 -2.07
CA VAL A 51 5.68 1.33 -3.28
C VAL A 51 4.18 1.52 -3.48
N CYS A 52 3.72 2.76 -3.39
CA CYS A 52 2.33 3.13 -3.62
C CYS A 52 2.18 3.79 -5.00
N ARG A 53 1.19 3.37 -5.80
CA ARG A 53 0.93 3.91 -7.14
C ARG A 53 -0.56 4.12 -7.39
N VAL A 54 -0.91 5.22 -8.05
CA VAL A 54 -2.24 5.40 -8.63
C VAL A 54 -2.14 6.01 -10.03
N ALA A 55 -2.91 5.49 -10.99
CA ALA A 55 -2.93 6.08 -12.33
C ALA A 55 -3.70 7.41 -12.33
N THR A 56 -4.77 7.53 -11.55
CA THR A 56 -5.48 8.79 -11.31
C THR A 56 -6.08 8.81 -9.90
N GLY A 57 -5.70 9.80 -9.08
CA GLY A 57 -6.27 10.01 -7.76
C GLY A 57 -5.22 10.38 -6.72
N GLU A 58 -5.33 9.86 -5.50
CA GLU A 58 -4.49 10.22 -4.35
C GLU A 58 -3.71 9.02 -3.80
N VAL A 59 -2.49 9.30 -3.33
CA VAL A 59 -1.66 8.39 -2.56
C VAL A 59 -1.37 9.04 -1.21
N SER A 60 -1.61 8.30 -0.13
CA SER A 60 -1.11 8.56 1.22
C SER A 60 -0.30 7.33 1.66
N CYS A 61 1.01 7.36 1.45
CA CYS A 61 1.92 6.24 1.69
C CYS A 61 2.77 6.55 2.93
N LEU A 62 2.42 5.98 4.08
CA LEU A 62 3.16 6.16 5.35
C LEU A 62 3.43 7.63 5.71
N GLY A 63 2.43 8.50 5.45
CA GLY A 63 2.51 9.94 5.73
C GLY A 63 2.94 10.80 4.53
N GLU A 64 3.54 10.23 3.49
CA GLU A 64 3.79 10.93 2.23
C GLU A 64 2.49 11.03 1.43
N ARG A 65 2.07 12.25 1.06
CA ARG A 65 0.83 12.49 0.33
C ARG A 65 1.07 13.15 -1.02
N SER A 66 0.42 12.65 -2.06
CA SER A 66 0.46 13.22 -3.40
C SER A 66 -0.81 12.87 -4.17
N SER A 67 -1.21 13.73 -5.10
CA SER A 67 -2.42 13.52 -5.92
C SER A 67 -2.22 14.01 -7.36
N GLY A 68 -2.97 13.41 -8.29
CA GLY A 68 -2.91 13.75 -9.71
C GLY A 68 -2.95 12.53 -10.63
N PHE A 69 -2.24 12.62 -11.74
CA PHE A 69 -2.10 11.55 -12.73
C PHE A 69 -0.74 10.88 -12.61
N SER A 70 -0.73 9.54 -12.71
CA SER A 70 0.50 8.73 -12.63
C SER A 70 1.32 9.03 -11.37
N VAL A 71 0.66 9.06 -10.22
CA VAL A 71 1.29 9.35 -8.92
C VAL A 71 1.99 8.10 -8.41
N ARG A 72 3.18 8.27 -7.85
CA ARG A 72 3.98 7.22 -7.22
C ARG A 72 4.66 7.77 -5.97
N ALA A 73 4.68 6.98 -4.92
CA ALA A 73 5.47 7.18 -3.70
C ALA A 73 6.22 5.90 -3.38
N GLU A 74 7.44 6.03 -2.87
CA GLU A 74 8.30 4.91 -2.49
C GLU A 74 8.95 5.22 -1.15
N VAL A 75 8.60 4.43 -0.13
CA VAL A 75 8.94 4.69 1.26
C VAL A 75 9.61 3.46 1.86
N ALA A 76 10.69 3.69 2.60
CA ALA A 76 11.28 2.71 3.50
C ALA A 76 11.11 3.21 4.94
N ASP A 77 10.63 2.33 5.82
CA ASP A 77 10.30 2.66 7.21
C ASP A 77 10.64 1.47 8.10
N ASP A 78 11.52 1.68 9.09
CA ASP A 78 12.07 0.64 9.97
C ASP A 78 11.20 0.38 11.22
N GLY A 79 9.94 0.82 11.21
CA GLY A 79 9.04 0.60 12.36
C GLY A 79 9.44 1.40 13.60
N ALA A 80 8.74 1.11 14.71
CA ALA A 80 8.97 1.77 15.99
C ALA A 80 10.07 1.12 16.84
N ASP A 81 10.39 -0.15 16.59
CA ASP A 81 11.46 -0.93 17.21
C ASP A 81 12.84 -0.71 16.55
N GLY A 82 12.84 -0.14 15.34
CA GLY A 82 14.05 0.20 14.60
C GLY A 82 14.57 -0.97 13.76
N PRO A 83 15.69 -0.78 13.06
CA PRO A 83 16.11 -1.70 12.01
C PRO A 83 16.53 -3.07 12.56
N ASN A 84 16.57 -4.05 11.65
CA ASN A 84 17.05 -5.44 11.84
C ASN A 84 15.97 -6.45 12.29
N GLY A 85 14.70 -6.11 12.12
CA GLY A 85 13.59 -7.04 12.29
C GLY A 85 13.34 -7.92 11.06
N GLY A 86 12.15 -8.53 11.01
CA GLY A 86 11.63 -9.10 9.78
C GLY A 86 11.17 -8.00 8.81
N ARG A 87 11.29 -8.25 7.50
CA ARG A 87 10.99 -7.24 6.47
C ARG A 87 9.78 -7.58 5.62
N LEU A 88 8.95 -6.58 5.31
CA LEU A 88 7.90 -6.66 4.30
C LEU A 88 8.23 -5.79 3.08
N VAL A 89 8.13 -6.36 1.90
CA VAL A 89 8.09 -5.62 0.63
C VAL A 89 6.64 -5.57 0.15
N LEU A 90 6.07 -4.37 0.13
CA LEU A 90 4.67 -4.13 -0.22
C LEU A 90 4.58 -3.29 -1.48
N ASP A 91 3.88 -3.83 -2.49
CA ASP A 91 3.53 -3.09 -3.69
C ASP A 91 2.02 -2.85 -3.72
N VAL A 92 1.59 -1.59 -3.63
CA VAL A 92 0.18 -1.22 -3.69
C VAL A 92 -0.07 -0.37 -4.92
N HIS A 93 -0.96 -0.82 -5.79
CA HIS A 93 -1.38 -0.02 -6.93
C HIS A 93 -2.89 0.01 -7.12
N SER A 94 -3.39 1.19 -7.47
CA SER A 94 -4.76 1.41 -7.91
C SER A 94 -4.79 2.02 -9.30
N GLY A 95 -5.80 1.69 -10.11
CA GLY A 95 -6.04 2.39 -11.37
C GLY A 95 -6.58 3.80 -11.09
N ILE A 96 -7.82 3.87 -10.62
CA ILE A 96 -8.49 5.14 -10.29
C ILE A 96 -8.96 5.10 -8.83
N GLY A 97 -8.64 6.13 -8.04
CA GLY A 97 -9.13 6.28 -6.67
C GLY A 97 -8.00 6.58 -5.70
N ASN A 98 -8.00 5.95 -4.54
CA ASN A 98 -7.10 6.31 -3.44
C ASN A 98 -6.31 5.11 -2.96
N VAL A 99 -5.03 5.32 -2.64
CA VAL A 99 -4.18 4.35 -1.94
C VAL A 99 -3.76 4.94 -0.61
N GLU A 100 -4.10 4.27 0.47
CA GLU A 100 -3.69 4.62 1.83
C GLU A 100 -2.93 3.45 2.46
N VAL A 101 -1.70 3.70 2.89
CA VAL A 101 -0.90 2.77 3.68
C VAL A 101 -0.53 3.44 4.98
N THR A 102 -0.94 2.84 6.10
CA THR A 102 -0.72 3.39 7.44
C THR A 102 -0.28 2.31 8.42
N ARG A 103 0.45 2.72 9.46
CA ARG A 103 0.67 1.87 10.62
C ARG A 103 -0.53 1.98 11.57
N ARG A 104 -0.95 0.86 12.13
CA ARG A 104 -1.95 0.77 13.21
C ARG A 104 -1.27 0.12 14.40
N GLY A 105 -1.37 0.77 15.56
CA GLY A 105 -0.93 0.25 16.86
C GLY A 105 -2.12 0.04 17.79
#